data_AF-A0AAV5XF50-F1
#
_entry.id   AF-A0AAV5XF50-F1
#
_cell.length_a   1.000
_cell.length_b   1.000
_cell.length_c   1.000
_cell.angle_alpha   90.00
_cell.angle_beta   90.00
_cell.angle_gamma   90.00
#
_symmetry.space_group_name_H-M   'P 1'
#
loop_
_entity.id
_entity.type
_entity.pdbx_description
1 polymer ?
#
loop_
_entity_poly.entity_id
_entity_poly.type
_entity_poly.pdbx_seq_one_letter_code
_entity_poly.pdbx_strand_id
1 'polypeptide(L)' 'MRNVPDDTYEALRRLAAERNSSIAVEAVRLLQRALRTDRAGVRALLDEIDARRPAARRGSPSAADLIRRDRDAR' A
#
# COMPACT_ATOMS: atom_id res chain seq x y z
N MET A 1 9.94 4.49 -6.61
CA MET A 1 9.94 3.22 -5.84
C MET A 1 11.36 2.72 -5.83
N ARG A 2 11.90 2.32 -4.67
CA ARG A 2 13.27 1.83 -4.56
C ARG A 2 13.23 0.31 -4.58
N ASN A 3 14.07 -0.34 -5.38
CA ASN A 3 14.17 -1.80 -5.52
C ASN A 3 13.04 -2.50 -6.29
N VAL A 4 12.52 -1.86 -7.34
CA VAL A 4 11.64 -2.53 -8.33
C VAL A 4 12.48 -2.79 -9.58
N PRO A 5 12.47 -4.00 -10.16
CA PRO A 5 13.15 -4.26 -11.44
C PRO A 5 12.72 -3.25 -12.51
N ASP A 6 13.66 -2.78 -13.31
CA ASP A 6 13.43 -1.70 -14.30
C ASP A 6 12.29 -2.05 -15.26
N ASP A 7 12.23 -3.30 -15.72
CA ASP A 7 11.16 -3.80 -16.59
C ASP A 7 9.77 -3.66 -15.96
N THR A 8 9.65 -3.98 -14.67
CA THR A 8 8.40 -3.87 -13.91
C THR A 8 8.00 -2.41 -13.73
N TYR A 9 8.98 -1.53 -13.48
CA TYR A 9 8.74 -0.10 -13.35
C TYR A 9 8.23 0.51 -14.67
N GLU A 10 8.89 0.19 -15.79
CA GLU A 10 8.49 0.68 -17.12
C GLU A 10 7.12 0.14 -17.54
N ALA A 11 6.81 -1.13 -17.24
CA ALA A 11 5.48 -1.69 -17.48
C ALA A 11 4.38 -0.95 -16.69
N LEU A 12 4.61 -0.67 -15.40
CA LEU A 12 3.68 0.11 -14.58
C LEU A 12 3.56 1.56 -15.06
N ARG A 13 4.66 2.16 -15.51
CA ARG A 13 4.69 3.51 -16.06
C ARG A 13 3.86 3.62 -17.35
N ARG A 14 3.99 2.66 -18.26
CA ARG A 14 3.15 2.59 -19.48
C ARG A 14 1.67 2.46 -19.14
N LEU A 15 1.34 1.53 -18.23
CA LEU A 15 -0.04 1.30 -17.80
C LEU A 15 -0.67 2.55 -17.15
N ALA A 16 0.11 3.27 -16.36
CA ALA A 16 -0.31 4.53 -15.74
C ALA A 16 -0.57 5.62 -16.78
N ALA A 17 0.29 5.73 -17.79
CA ALA A 17 0.12 6.69 -18.90
C ALA A 17 -1.14 6.38 -19.73
N GLU A 18 -1.36 5.10 -20.09
CA GLU A 18 -2.54 4.66 -20.85
C GLU A 18 -3.86 4.94 -20.11
N ARG A 19 -3.84 4.85 -18.78
CA ARG A 19 -5.02 5.03 -17.93
C ARG A 19 -5.17 6.42 -17.34
N ASN A 20 -4.28 7.35 -17.72
CA ASN A 20 -4.21 8.69 -17.16
C ASN A 20 -4.24 8.69 -15.61
N SER A 21 -3.45 7.80 -15.01
CA SER A 21 -3.37 7.57 -13.57
C SER A 21 -1.92 7.64 -13.08
N SER A 22 -1.70 7.58 -11.77
CA SER A 22 -0.35 7.54 -11.23
C SER A 22 0.17 6.09 -11.14
N ILE A 23 1.49 5.92 -11.22
CA ILE A 23 2.16 4.62 -11.05
C ILE A 23 1.76 3.97 -9.72
N ALA A 24 1.64 4.77 -8.66
CA ALA A 24 1.21 4.27 -7.34
C ALA A 24 -0.22 3.72 -7.37
N VAL A 25 -1.14 4.39 -8.09
CA VAL A 25 -2.53 3.92 -8.24
C VAL A 25 -2.58 2.61 -9.02
N GLU A 26 -1.84 2.48 -10.13
CA GLU A 26 -1.81 1.22 -10.88
C GLU A 26 -1.14 0.09 -10.09
N ALA A 27 -0.06 0.38 -9.35
CA ALA A 27 0.58 -0.61 -8.49
C ALA A 27 -0.40 -1.14 -7.43
N VAL A 28 -1.15 -0.25 -6.77
CA VAL A 28 -2.18 -0.63 -5.79
C VAL A 28 -3.30 -1.44 -6.47
N ARG A 29 -3.77 -1.05 -7.65
CA ARG A 29 -4.79 -1.82 -8.40
C ARG A 29 -4.32 -3.22 -8.76
N LEU A 30 -3.07 -3.35 -9.21
CA LEU A 30 -2.48 -4.64 -9.59
C LEU A 30 -2.29 -5.53 -8.36
N LEU A 31 -1.81 -4.97 -7.24
CA LEU A 31 -1.75 -5.66 -5.95
C LEU A 31 -3.14 -6.10 -5.49
N GLN A 32 -4.14 -5.22 -5.50
CA GLN A 32 -5.52 -5.57 -5.14
C GLN A 32 -6.12 -6.66 -6.04
N ARG A 33 -5.70 -6.75 -7.31
CA ARG A 33 -6.14 -7.81 -8.23
C ARG A 33 -5.41 -9.12 -7.93
N ALA A 34 -4.11 -9.07 -7.66
CA ALA A 34 -3.33 -10.24 -7.25
C ALA A 34 -3.84 -10.81 -5.92
N LEU A 35 -4.08 -9.95 -4.92
CA LEU A 35 -4.66 -10.33 -3.63
C LEU A 35 -6.10 -10.86 -3.73
N ARG A 36 -6.85 -10.47 -4.76
CA ARG A 36 -8.17 -11.03 -5.07
C ARG A 36 -8.10 -12.34 -5.85
N THR A 37 -7.00 -12.57 -6.56
CA THR A 37 -6.76 -13.79 -7.34
C THR A 37 -6.17 -14.90 -6.45
N ASP A 38 -5.55 -14.55 -5.33
CA ASP A 38 -4.92 -15.50 -4.42
C ASP A 38 -5.80 -15.87 -3.21
N ARG A 39 -6.14 -17.16 -3.20
CA ARG A 39 -6.93 -17.93 -2.23
C ARG A 39 -6.45 -17.76 -0.79
N ALA A 40 -7.37 -17.73 0.17
CA ALA A 40 -7.27 -18.07 1.62
C ALA A 40 -6.01 -17.64 2.44
N GLY A 41 -4.78 -17.89 1.97
CA GLY A 41 -3.53 -17.58 2.65
C GLY A 41 -3.18 -16.09 2.75
N VAL A 42 -3.62 -15.25 1.81
CA VAL A 42 -3.42 -13.80 1.90
C VAL A 42 -4.18 -13.21 3.08
N ARG A 43 -5.41 -13.69 3.32
CA ARG A 43 -6.20 -13.24 4.47
C ARG A 43 -5.53 -13.66 5.78
N ALA A 44 -5.05 -14.90 5.85
CA ALA A 44 -4.31 -15.41 7.01
C ALA A 44 -3.02 -14.63 7.29
N LEU A 45 -2.27 -14.24 6.25
CA LEU A 45 -1.06 -13.42 6.41
C LEU A 45 -1.39 -12.00 6.89
N LEU A 46 -2.46 -11.39 6.38
CA LEU A 46 -2.92 -10.08 6.85
C LEU A 46 -3.39 -10.14 8.31
N ASP A 47 -4.12 -11.19 8.67
CA ASP A 47 -4.57 -11.42 10.04
C ASP A 47 -3.36 -11.68 10.98
N GLU A 48 -2.31 -12.36 10.52
CA GLU A 48 -1.05 -12.56 11.26
C GLU A 48 -0.28 -11.23 11.46
N ILE A 49 -0.23 -10.38 10.44
CA ILE A 49 0.37 -9.04 10.54
C ILE A 49 -0.40 -8.17 11.54
N ASP A 50 -1.73 -8.19 11.49
CA ASP A 50 -2.57 -7.45 12.44
C ASP A 50 -2.46 -8.00 13.87
N ALA A 51 -2.37 -9.32 14.03
CA ALA A 51 -2.17 -9.96 15.35
C ALA A 51 -0.78 -9.66 15.96
N ARG A 52 0.24 -9.47 15.11
CA ARG A 52 1.60 -9.07 15.53
C ARG A 52 1.76 -7.57 15.71
N ARG A 53 0.75 -6.78 15.36
CA ARG A 53 0.78 -5.34 15.54
C ARG A 53 0.79 -5.03 17.04
N PRO A 54 1.82 -4.34 17.57
CA PRO A 54 1.83 -3.99 18.98
C PRO A 54 0.59 -3.15 19.29
N ALA A 55 -0.15 -3.55 20.34
CA ALA A 55 -1.31 -2.81 20.79
C ALA A 55 -0.90 -1.34 20.97
N ALA A 56 -1.63 -0.44 20.32
CA ALA A 56 -1.38 0.99 20.45
C ALA A 56 -1.42 1.32 21.95
N ARG A 57 -0.28 1.77 22.51
CA ARG A 57 -0.24 2.23 23.90
C ARG A 57 -1.31 3.29 24.06
N ARG A 58 -2.16 3.17 25.10
CA ARG A 58 -3.15 4.20 25.44
C ARG A 58 -2.47 5.57 25.43
N GLY A 59 -2.96 6.48 24.60
CA GLY A 59 -2.39 7.82 24.41
C GLY A 59 -1.49 7.99 23.17
N SER A 60 -1.27 6.94 22.36
CA SER A 60 -0.59 7.10 21.08
C SER A 60 -1.52 7.80 20.07
N PRO A 61 -1.06 8.86 19.37
CA PRO A 61 -1.86 9.53 18.36
C PRO A 61 -2.26 8.54 17.26
N SER A 62 -3.50 8.66 16.79
CA SER A 62 -3.97 7.79 15.71
C SER A 62 -3.18 8.07 14.43
N ALA A 63 -3.15 7.10 13.50
CA ALA A 63 -2.52 7.30 12.20
C ALA A 63 -3.11 8.53 11.47
N ALA A 64 -4.40 8.79 11.64
CA ALA A 64 -5.07 9.97 11.11
C ALA A 64 -4.56 11.28 11.75
N ASP A 65 -4.26 11.28 13.04
CA ASP A 65 -3.72 12.45 13.75
C ASP A 65 -2.29 12.77 13.33
N LEU A 66 -1.46 11.74 13.08
CA LEU A 66 -0.11 11.92 12.56
C LEU A 66 -0.10 12.50 11.15
N ILE A 67 -1.00 12.01 10.28
CA ILE A 67 -1.14 12.51 8.91
C ILE A 67 -1.63 13.98 8.91
N ARG A 68 -2.53 14.34 9.83
CA ARG A 68 -3.01 15.72 9.98
C ARG A 68 -1.87 16.65 10.39
N ARG A 69 -1.08 16.27 11.41
CA ARG A 69 0.08 17.05 11.85
C ARG A 69 1.13 17.27 10.76
N ASP A 70 1.39 16.25 9.93
CA ASP A 70 2.33 16.38 8.81
C ASP A 70 1.83 17.36 7.74
N ARG A 71 0.51 17.42 7.53
CA ARG A 71 -0.13 18.37 6.62
C ARG A 71 -0.10 19.80 7.17
N ASP A 72 -0.33 19.97 8.47
CA ASP A 72 -0.37 21.28 9.11
C ASP A 72 1.03 21.87 9.36
N ALA A 73 2.09 21.04 9.29
CA ALA A 73 3.49 21.46 9.46
C ALA A 73 4.18 21.88 8.15
N ARG A 74 3.44 21.95 7.03
CA ARG A 74 3.90 22.43 5.71
C ARG A 74 3.21 23.72 5.34
#